data_AF-A0A518CLI2-F1
#
_entry.id   AF-A0A518CLI2-F1
#
_cell.length_a   1.000
_cell.length_b   1.000
_cell.length_c   1.000
_cell.angle_alpha   90.00
_cell.angle_beta   90.00
_cell.angle_gamma   90.00
#
_symmetry.space_group_name_H-M   'P 1'
#
loop_
_entity.id
_entity.type
_entity.pdbx_description
1 polymer ?
#
loop_
_entity_poly.entity_id
_entity_poly.type
_entity_poly.pdbx_seq_one_letter_code
_entity_poly.pdbx_strand_id
1 'polypeptide(L)'
;MHRIVIFIVILVLLPTFGFTEEKEKRSEDQSAFKQDIVGLWLMGQSLCEGAESLPIVTSSDSGWGNYQFKRGVRTWLHGNHANQPEDRPEEQFTFVPLTAATYGGLGETIANGLADHLKARLNGTDQSKENAENGAPHFLTTYAGQGGRLIDELSSVDQSNDSRTPANRQHGGHYYQTSLDDARRARAQADSMGKSFSIAALVWMQGEANGGPTGGINPSRWGQELKRPLGQEWYRDRLIHFRKEWSQDLQAITGQTGDIPMFTYQTLGPAGDAQLMAADTDPNITMVGPHYSIPSGVNSRYAGRYGDPIHMSADGERWYGEQVAKVVHRVIQEGEKWQPLRPRKASIAPDRKSVLVDFSVPRPPLVLDELFLPREQYPLGDGFHSLYGFQIRDADKAVIPISSITVESSTVLRIELIAALEKEASFTLSYGLPYAGQIGNITSIRKGPIIADQPTTELLVEGKLDEHMKPLLDEGAFIITNMLGPDSFARVPVRHVNEEEGTTVLRYVDRERRNNLDFAVGQTITTQRPFTYGNLRDSDPEKSIYQFADPEYGTRAGQPYPLWNWCVLFNRFPISE
;
A
#
# COMPACT_ATOMS: atom_id res chain seq x y z
N MET A 1 -58.91 -7.18 68.27
CA MET A 1 -57.47 -7.18 67.91
C MET A 1 -57.39 -7.09 66.38
N HIS A 2 -57.23 -5.90 65.81
CA HIS A 2 -55.97 -5.19 65.56
C HIS A 2 -55.14 -5.76 64.40
N ARG A 3 -55.23 -5.03 63.28
CA ARG A 3 -54.25 -4.78 62.20
C ARG A 3 -53.68 -6.00 61.45
N ILE A 4 -54.16 -6.19 60.22
CA ILE A 4 -53.38 -6.84 59.15
C ILE A 4 -52.72 -5.72 58.34
N VAL A 5 -51.40 -5.71 58.36
CA VAL A 5 -50.52 -4.82 57.59
C VAL A 5 -50.39 -5.39 56.18
N ILE A 6 -50.74 -4.59 55.18
CA ILE A 6 -50.53 -4.89 53.76
C ILE A 6 -49.10 -4.47 53.41
N PHE A 7 -48.26 -5.44 53.05
CA PHE A 7 -46.97 -5.17 52.40
C PHE A 7 -47.21 -4.87 50.92
N ILE A 8 -47.01 -3.61 50.52
CA ILE A 8 -46.90 -3.21 49.12
C ILE A 8 -45.43 -3.37 48.72
N VAL A 9 -45.14 -4.34 47.85
CA VAL A 9 -43.85 -4.43 47.17
C VAL A 9 -43.87 -3.41 46.02
N ILE A 10 -43.15 -2.31 46.18
CA ILE A 10 -42.87 -1.37 45.10
C ILE A 10 -41.75 -1.97 44.26
N LEU A 11 -42.11 -2.54 43.11
CA LEU A 11 -41.15 -2.93 42.08
C LEU A 11 -40.68 -1.66 41.37
N VAL A 12 -39.51 -1.15 41.74
CA VAL A 12 -38.85 -0.05 41.03
C VAL A 12 -38.28 -0.62 39.74
N LEU A 13 -38.99 -0.41 38.62
CA LEU A 13 -38.47 -0.60 37.28
C LEU A 13 -37.42 0.48 37.01
N LEU A 14 -36.14 0.11 37.11
CA LEU A 14 -35.04 0.90 36.58
C LEU A 14 -35.16 0.92 35.04
N PRO A 15 -35.15 2.10 34.38
CA PRO A 15 -35.12 2.15 32.93
C PRO A 15 -33.75 1.64 32.46
N THR A 16 -33.74 0.51 31.77
CA THR A 16 -32.62 0.11 30.93
C THR A 16 -32.53 1.12 29.79
N PHE A 17 -31.54 2.02 29.84
CA PHE A 17 -31.13 2.80 28.68
C PHE A 17 -30.52 1.83 27.67
N GLY A 18 -31.38 1.26 26.83
CA GLY A 18 -30.99 0.65 25.58
C GLY A 18 -30.56 1.77 24.65
N PHE A 19 -29.25 1.94 24.47
CA PHE A 19 -28.72 2.60 23.28
C PHE A 19 -28.93 1.64 22.10
N THR A 20 -30.14 1.66 21.54
CA THR A 20 -30.31 1.31 20.14
C THR A 20 -30.05 2.60 19.37
N GLU A 21 -28.81 2.77 18.89
CA GLU A 21 -28.61 3.56 17.68
C GLU A 21 -29.48 2.89 16.60
N GLU A 22 -30.64 3.48 16.32
CA GLU A 22 -31.36 3.22 15.09
C GLU A 22 -30.38 3.54 13.96
N LYS A 23 -29.85 2.47 13.35
CA LYS A 23 -29.15 2.56 12.08
C LYS A 23 -30.09 3.27 11.11
N GLU A 24 -29.77 4.51 10.74
CA GLU A 24 -30.12 4.99 9.41
C GLU A 24 -29.40 4.07 8.42
N LYS A 25 -30.07 2.97 8.09
CA LYS A 25 -29.79 2.17 6.91
C LYS A 25 -29.94 3.17 5.78
N ARG A 26 -28.83 3.66 5.20
CA ARG A 26 -28.88 4.39 3.93
C ARG A 26 -29.82 3.60 3.05
N SER A 27 -30.93 4.22 2.65
CA SER A 27 -31.92 3.54 1.82
C SER A 27 -31.17 2.93 0.64
N GLU A 28 -31.59 1.73 0.20
CA GLU A 28 -31.13 1.16 -1.07
C GLU A 28 -31.25 2.17 -2.22
N ASP A 29 -32.00 3.27 -2.04
CA ASP A 29 -32.13 4.35 -2.99
C ASP A 29 -30.88 5.24 -3.22
N GLN A 30 -29.82 5.18 -2.40
CA GLN A 30 -28.69 6.13 -2.40
C GLN A 30 -27.28 5.54 -2.62
N SER A 31 -27.12 4.31 -3.13
CA SER A 31 -25.77 3.78 -3.40
C SER A 31 -25.04 4.61 -4.47
N ALA A 32 -23.76 4.94 -4.21
CA ALA A 32 -22.91 5.69 -5.16
C ALA A 32 -22.60 4.90 -6.45
N PHE A 33 -23.03 3.64 -6.53
CA PHE A 33 -22.82 2.73 -7.67
C PHE A 33 -24.06 2.55 -8.57
N LYS A 34 -25.08 3.40 -8.43
CA LYS A 34 -26.35 3.25 -9.16
C LYS A 34 -26.36 3.74 -10.59
N GLN A 35 -25.46 4.66 -10.92
CA GLN A 35 -25.42 5.27 -12.24
C GLN A 35 -24.98 4.26 -13.30
N ASP A 36 -25.37 4.50 -14.55
CA ASP A 36 -24.95 3.66 -15.67
C ASP A 36 -23.43 3.64 -15.80
N ILE A 37 -22.80 4.81 -15.66
CA ILE A 37 -21.36 5.02 -15.67
C ILE A 37 -20.93 5.58 -14.31
N VAL A 38 -19.95 4.94 -13.68
CA VAL A 38 -19.42 5.38 -12.38
C VAL A 38 -17.92 5.62 -12.47
N GLY A 39 -17.49 6.84 -12.19
CA GLY A 39 -16.09 7.24 -12.16
C GLY A 39 -15.37 6.74 -10.93
N LEU A 40 -14.18 6.19 -11.15
CA LEU A 40 -13.14 5.94 -10.15
C LEU A 40 -11.99 6.89 -10.51
N TRP A 41 -11.80 7.94 -9.70
CA TRP A 41 -10.96 9.08 -10.04
C TRP A 41 -9.62 8.98 -9.31
N LEU A 42 -8.52 8.75 -10.05
CA LEU A 42 -7.21 8.51 -9.47
C LEU A 42 -6.31 9.74 -9.60
N MET A 43 -5.61 10.07 -8.52
CA MET A 43 -4.52 11.04 -8.48
C MET A 43 -3.37 10.47 -7.65
N GLY A 44 -2.14 10.84 -8.00
CA GLY A 44 -0.98 10.38 -7.26
C GLY A 44 0.33 10.53 -8.04
N GLN A 45 1.35 9.81 -7.60
CA GLN A 45 2.66 9.79 -8.24
C GLN A 45 2.96 8.43 -8.92
N SER A 46 4.21 8.00 -8.93
CA SER A 46 4.71 6.94 -9.81
C SER A 46 4.08 5.56 -9.55
N LEU A 47 3.68 5.27 -8.32
CA LEU A 47 2.92 4.05 -8.02
C LEU A 47 1.51 4.08 -8.62
N CYS A 48 0.84 5.23 -8.62
CA CYS A 48 -0.48 5.34 -9.23
C CYS A 48 -0.39 5.36 -10.76
N GLU A 49 0.69 5.94 -11.28
CA GLU A 49 0.95 6.03 -12.72
C GLU A 49 1.44 4.72 -13.32
N GLY A 50 1.75 3.69 -12.52
CA GLY A 50 2.27 2.43 -13.03
C GLY A 50 3.69 2.52 -13.57
N ALA A 51 4.55 3.30 -12.91
CA ALA A 51 5.94 3.44 -13.30
C ALA A 51 6.68 2.12 -13.14
N GLU A 52 7.32 1.66 -14.21
CA GLU A 52 8.12 0.44 -14.27
C GLU A 52 7.33 -0.84 -14.02
N SER A 53 5.99 -0.78 -13.96
CA SER A 53 5.08 -1.92 -13.78
C SER A 53 4.93 -2.72 -15.08
N LEU A 54 6.03 -3.33 -15.52
CA LEU A 54 6.19 -4.03 -16.80
C LEU A 54 6.76 -5.45 -16.61
N PRO A 55 6.46 -6.40 -17.50
CA PRO A 55 5.54 -6.29 -18.64
C PRO A 55 4.07 -6.19 -18.18
N ILE A 56 3.20 -5.55 -18.98
CA ILE A 56 1.77 -5.47 -18.66
C ILE A 56 1.12 -6.87 -18.66
N VAL A 57 0.15 -7.07 -17.78
CA VAL A 57 -0.55 -8.35 -17.59
C VAL A 57 -2.04 -8.29 -17.94
N THR A 58 -2.56 -7.10 -18.29
CA THR A 58 -3.94 -6.88 -18.73
C THR A 58 -4.00 -6.14 -20.07
N SER A 59 -3.40 -6.72 -21.11
CA SER A 59 -3.24 -6.09 -22.44
C SER A 59 -4.50 -6.10 -23.32
N SER A 60 -5.56 -6.76 -22.88
CA SER A 60 -6.84 -6.86 -23.58
C SER A 60 -8.00 -6.61 -22.62
N ASP A 61 -9.19 -6.42 -23.17
CA ASP A 61 -10.43 -6.36 -22.40
C ASP A 61 -10.55 -7.59 -21.48
N SER A 62 -10.85 -7.34 -20.21
CA SER A 62 -11.03 -8.36 -19.17
C SER A 62 -12.43 -8.98 -19.17
N GLY A 63 -13.35 -8.43 -19.97
CA GLY A 63 -14.74 -8.90 -20.10
C GLY A 63 -15.64 -8.50 -18.92
N TRP A 64 -15.23 -7.50 -18.13
CA TRP A 64 -16.03 -6.96 -17.02
C TRP A 64 -16.87 -5.75 -17.42
N GLY A 65 -16.75 -5.28 -18.68
CA GLY A 65 -17.53 -4.16 -19.19
C GLY A 65 -17.10 -2.80 -18.62
N ASN A 66 -15.88 -2.67 -18.11
CA ASN A 66 -15.37 -1.42 -17.57
C ASN A 66 -14.70 -0.58 -18.67
N TYR A 67 -14.63 0.72 -18.45
CA TYR A 67 -14.17 1.70 -19.42
C TYR A 67 -12.90 2.44 -18.98
N GLN A 68 -12.17 2.88 -20.00
CA GLN A 68 -11.25 4.01 -19.97
C GLN A 68 -11.66 4.99 -21.07
N PHE A 69 -11.07 6.18 -21.08
CA PHE A 69 -11.10 7.02 -22.27
C PHE A 69 -10.26 6.41 -23.38
N LYS A 70 -10.57 6.71 -24.65
CA LYS A 70 -9.71 6.35 -25.79
C LYS A 70 -8.27 6.86 -25.64
N ARG A 71 -8.09 7.97 -24.91
CA ARG A 71 -6.78 8.51 -24.51
C ARG A 71 -5.97 7.56 -23.60
N GLY A 72 -6.65 6.62 -22.95
CA GLY A 72 -6.12 5.73 -21.94
C GLY A 72 -6.53 6.14 -20.52
N VAL A 73 -6.21 5.29 -19.54
CA VAL A 73 -6.33 5.61 -18.10
C VAL A 73 -5.49 6.84 -17.73
N ARG A 74 -4.25 6.96 -18.25
CA ARG A 74 -3.35 8.10 -18.03
C ARG A 74 -3.76 9.26 -18.93
N THR A 75 -4.55 10.18 -18.40
CA THR A 75 -5.15 11.28 -19.16
C THR A 75 -4.24 12.50 -19.24
N TRP A 76 -3.33 12.68 -18.28
CA TRP A 76 -2.26 13.68 -18.38
C TRP A 76 -1.08 13.13 -19.16
N LEU A 77 -0.58 13.88 -20.16
CA LEU A 77 0.60 13.50 -20.95
C LEU A 77 1.49 14.72 -21.17
N HIS A 78 2.78 14.57 -20.90
CA HIS A 78 3.76 15.63 -21.09
C HIS A 78 3.78 16.12 -22.54
N GLY A 79 3.71 17.45 -22.73
CA GLY A 79 3.74 18.08 -24.07
C GLY A 79 2.46 17.91 -24.90
N ASN A 80 1.41 17.29 -24.38
CA ASN A 80 0.16 17.06 -25.08
C ASN A 80 -1.00 17.68 -24.28
N HIS A 81 -1.20 18.99 -24.51
CA HIS A 81 -2.19 19.82 -23.82
C HIS A 81 -2.08 19.80 -22.29
N ALA A 82 -0.86 19.59 -21.78
CA ALA A 82 -0.63 19.47 -20.34
C ALA A 82 -1.09 20.71 -19.57
N ASN A 83 -0.83 21.92 -20.10
CA ASN A 83 -1.18 23.20 -19.49
C ASN A 83 -2.51 23.81 -19.98
N GLN A 84 -3.21 23.13 -20.90
CA GLN A 84 -4.47 23.55 -21.49
C GLN A 84 -5.36 22.31 -21.69
N PRO A 85 -5.71 21.58 -20.60
CA PRO A 85 -6.41 20.32 -20.71
C PRO A 85 -7.75 20.41 -21.46
N GLU A 86 -8.42 21.56 -21.43
CA GLU A 86 -9.65 21.87 -22.17
C GLU A 86 -9.48 21.85 -23.69
N ASP A 87 -8.26 22.01 -24.21
CA ASP A 87 -7.97 22.00 -25.65
C ASP A 87 -7.72 20.56 -26.18
N ARG A 88 -7.76 19.55 -25.30
CA ARG A 88 -7.63 18.15 -25.72
C ARG A 88 -8.78 17.77 -26.67
N PRO A 89 -8.52 17.10 -27.81
CA PRO A 89 -9.57 16.77 -28.77
C PRO A 89 -10.67 15.87 -28.18
N GLU A 90 -11.93 16.19 -28.49
CA GLU A 90 -13.11 15.47 -27.98
C GLU A 90 -13.10 13.97 -28.31
N GLU A 91 -12.61 13.59 -29.48
CA GLU A 91 -12.56 12.20 -29.93
C GLU A 91 -11.64 11.31 -29.08
N GLN A 92 -10.79 11.89 -28.23
CA GLN A 92 -9.95 11.15 -27.29
C GLN A 92 -10.71 10.70 -26.04
N PHE A 93 -11.92 11.21 -25.81
CA PHE A 93 -12.72 10.95 -24.61
C PHE A 93 -13.94 10.07 -24.84
N THR A 94 -14.04 9.42 -26.00
CA THR A 94 -14.99 8.31 -26.18
C THR A 94 -14.62 7.15 -25.25
N PHE A 95 -15.60 6.49 -24.65
CA PHE A 95 -15.37 5.32 -23.82
C PHE A 95 -14.98 4.10 -24.65
N VAL A 96 -13.94 3.40 -24.21
CA VAL A 96 -13.45 2.14 -24.79
C VAL A 96 -13.18 1.15 -23.65
N PRO A 97 -13.13 -0.16 -23.92
CA PRO A 97 -12.84 -1.15 -22.89
C PRO A 97 -11.55 -0.84 -22.11
N LEU A 98 -11.60 -1.08 -20.80
CA LEU A 98 -10.49 -0.87 -19.89
C LEU A 98 -9.38 -1.89 -20.11
N THR A 99 -8.19 -1.41 -20.50
CA THR A 99 -6.99 -2.22 -20.68
C THR A 99 -5.78 -1.48 -20.12
N ALA A 100 -4.75 -2.22 -19.72
CA ALA A 100 -3.44 -1.64 -19.46
C ALA A 100 -2.75 -1.25 -20.77
N ALA A 101 -1.86 -0.26 -20.70
CA ALA A 101 -1.10 0.21 -21.85
C ALA A 101 0.32 0.60 -21.43
N THR A 102 1.29 0.28 -22.30
CA THR A 102 2.69 0.66 -22.12
C THR A 102 2.96 2.04 -22.69
N TYR A 103 3.66 2.89 -21.93
CA TYR A 103 4.19 4.16 -22.40
C TYR A 103 5.61 4.39 -21.88
N GLY A 104 6.61 4.06 -22.70
CA GLY A 104 8.01 4.09 -22.27
C GLY A 104 8.25 3.13 -21.10
N GLY A 105 8.65 3.68 -19.96
CA GLY A 105 8.82 2.92 -18.71
C GLY A 105 7.52 2.72 -17.92
N LEU A 106 6.37 3.25 -18.35
CA LEU A 106 5.09 3.09 -17.67
C LEU A 106 4.33 1.87 -18.21
N GLY A 107 3.62 1.12 -17.35
CA GLY A 107 2.98 -0.15 -17.70
C GLY A 107 1.57 -0.33 -17.12
N GLU A 108 1.36 -1.36 -16.32
CA GLU A 108 0.08 -1.62 -15.65
C GLU A 108 -0.22 -0.50 -14.64
N THR A 109 -1.49 -0.20 -14.38
CA THR A 109 -1.91 0.65 -13.24
C THR A 109 -2.88 -0.13 -12.38
N ILE A 110 -3.21 0.37 -11.20
CA ILE A 110 -4.24 -0.27 -10.36
C ILE A 110 -5.64 -0.34 -10.99
N ALA A 111 -5.87 0.36 -12.12
CA ALA A 111 -7.20 0.56 -12.70
C ALA A 111 -7.96 -0.74 -12.99
N ASN A 112 -7.32 -1.72 -13.65
CA ASN A 112 -7.97 -2.99 -13.97
C ASN A 112 -8.32 -3.78 -12.70
N GLY A 113 -7.37 -3.94 -11.77
CA GLY A 113 -7.64 -4.60 -10.49
C GLY A 113 -8.76 -3.90 -9.70
N LEU A 114 -8.78 -2.57 -9.72
CA LEU A 114 -9.76 -1.76 -9.03
C LEU A 114 -11.17 -1.92 -9.61
N ALA A 115 -11.34 -1.63 -10.91
CA ALA A 115 -12.65 -1.62 -11.56
C ALA A 115 -13.25 -3.03 -11.67
N ASP A 116 -12.43 -4.01 -12.04
CA ASP A 116 -12.91 -5.37 -12.33
C ASP A 116 -13.29 -6.10 -11.04
N HIS A 117 -12.51 -5.95 -9.98
CA HIS A 117 -12.85 -6.55 -8.69
C HIS A 117 -14.10 -5.90 -8.09
N LEU A 118 -14.22 -4.57 -8.16
CA LEU A 118 -15.41 -3.88 -7.67
C LEU A 118 -16.67 -4.34 -8.44
N LYS A 119 -16.56 -4.50 -9.76
CA LYS A 119 -17.62 -5.05 -10.60
C LYS A 119 -18.02 -6.46 -10.20
N ALA A 120 -17.04 -7.33 -9.96
CA ALA A 120 -17.26 -8.70 -9.50
C ALA A 120 -17.98 -8.75 -8.15
N ARG A 121 -17.64 -7.83 -7.22
CA ARG A 121 -18.30 -7.75 -5.91
C ARG A 121 -19.75 -7.30 -6.00
N LEU A 122 -20.06 -6.33 -6.87
CA LEU A 122 -21.42 -5.81 -7.04
C LEU A 122 -22.37 -6.80 -7.73
N ASN A 123 -21.88 -7.58 -8.69
CA ASN A 123 -22.72 -8.54 -9.41
C ASN A 123 -22.95 -9.84 -8.63
N GLY A 124 -22.19 -10.06 -7.56
CA GLY A 124 -22.17 -11.33 -6.82
C GLY A 124 -21.40 -12.42 -7.56
N THR A 125 -21.02 -13.48 -6.84
CA THR A 125 -20.20 -14.59 -7.38
C THR A 125 -20.95 -15.51 -8.36
N ASP A 126 -22.28 -15.37 -8.46
CA ASP A 126 -23.15 -16.32 -9.16
C ASP A 126 -23.67 -15.82 -10.52
N GLN A 127 -23.29 -14.60 -10.94
CA GLN A 127 -23.61 -14.09 -12.27
C GLN A 127 -22.51 -14.43 -13.28
N SER A 128 -22.88 -14.84 -14.50
CA SER A 128 -21.93 -15.06 -15.58
C SER A 128 -21.20 -13.76 -15.93
N LYS A 129 -19.92 -13.85 -16.33
CA LYS A 129 -19.14 -12.68 -16.81
C LYS A 129 -19.86 -11.93 -17.94
N GLU A 130 -20.59 -12.64 -18.79
CA GLU A 130 -21.40 -12.04 -19.87
C GLU A 130 -22.51 -11.11 -19.35
N ASN A 131 -23.15 -11.44 -18.22
CA ASN A 131 -24.11 -10.55 -17.57
C ASN A 131 -23.41 -9.36 -16.90
N ALA A 132 -22.20 -9.58 -16.39
CA ALA A 132 -21.39 -8.53 -15.79
C ALA A 132 -20.92 -7.49 -16.82
N GLU A 133 -20.49 -7.95 -18.00
CA GLU A 133 -19.99 -7.13 -19.10
C GLU A 133 -21.03 -6.13 -19.61
N ASN A 134 -22.29 -6.56 -19.69
CA ASN A 134 -23.38 -5.76 -20.27
C ASN A 134 -24.21 -5.00 -19.23
N GLY A 135 -24.07 -5.34 -17.94
CA GLY A 135 -24.85 -4.72 -16.86
C GLY A 135 -24.21 -3.43 -16.35
N ALA A 136 -25.02 -2.46 -15.93
CA ALA A 136 -24.55 -1.32 -15.14
C ALA A 136 -24.18 -1.74 -13.70
N PRO A 137 -23.36 -0.96 -12.96
CA PRO A 137 -22.60 0.20 -13.44
C PRO A 137 -21.39 -0.24 -14.28
N HIS A 138 -21.02 0.56 -15.28
CA HIS A 138 -19.72 0.44 -15.94
C HIS A 138 -18.75 1.42 -15.28
N PHE A 139 -17.61 0.92 -14.79
CA PHE A 139 -16.63 1.79 -14.13
C PHE A 139 -15.74 2.49 -15.14
N LEU A 140 -15.65 3.82 -15.07
CA LEU A 140 -14.68 4.61 -15.82
C LEU A 140 -13.50 4.94 -14.90
N THR A 141 -12.30 4.51 -15.29
CA THR A 141 -11.07 4.83 -14.54
C THR A 141 -10.24 5.90 -15.25
N THR A 142 -9.74 6.88 -14.49
CA THR A 142 -8.92 7.97 -15.01
C THR A 142 -7.80 8.31 -14.03
N TYR A 143 -6.65 8.72 -14.55
CA TYR A 143 -5.47 9.13 -13.79
C TYR A 143 -4.83 10.35 -14.41
N ALA A 144 -4.78 11.45 -13.65
CA ALA A 144 -4.23 12.73 -14.12
C ALA A 144 -2.93 13.14 -13.43
N GLY A 145 -2.36 12.29 -12.55
CA GLY A 145 -1.13 12.61 -11.82
C GLY A 145 0.16 12.36 -12.61
N GLN A 146 1.30 12.48 -11.93
CA GLN A 146 2.60 12.10 -12.48
C GLN A 146 3.63 11.72 -11.39
N GLY A 147 4.54 10.83 -11.74
CA GLY A 147 5.72 10.44 -10.98
C GLY A 147 6.55 11.61 -10.42
N GLY A 148 7.02 11.39 -9.19
CA GLY A 148 7.90 12.31 -8.47
C GLY A 148 7.27 13.66 -8.12
N ARG A 149 5.95 13.81 -8.21
CA ARG A 149 5.24 15.03 -7.79
C ARG A 149 4.96 15.03 -6.28
N LEU A 150 5.15 16.18 -5.65
CA LEU A 150 4.68 16.50 -4.30
C LEU A 150 3.18 16.81 -4.33
N ILE A 151 2.50 16.71 -3.19
CA ILE A 151 1.05 16.99 -3.09
C ILE A 151 0.67 18.37 -3.64
N ASP A 152 1.48 19.40 -3.40
CA ASP A 152 1.21 20.76 -3.89
C ASP A 152 1.39 20.91 -5.41
N GLU A 153 2.20 20.05 -6.04
CA GLU A 153 2.32 20.01 -7.50
C GLU A 153 1.10 19.33 -8.14
N LEU A 154 0.42 18.42 -7.43
CA LEU A 154 -0.77 17.71 -7.92
C LEU A 154 -2.10 18.39 -7.57
N SER A 155 -2.07 19.33 -6.62
CA SER A 155 -3.25 20.08 -6.15
C SER A 155 -3.54 21.32 -6.99
N SER A 156 -4.63 22.02 -6.68
CA SER A 156 -4.97 23.34 -7.25
C SER A 156 -3.88 24.39 -7.11
N VAL A 157 -2.97 24.25 -6.13
CA VAL A 157 -1.83 25.15 -5.90
C VAL A 157 -0.79 25.06 -7.03
N ASP A 158 -0.67 23.89 -7.66
CA ASP A 158 0.20 23.59 -8.80
C ASP A 158 1.62 24.21 -8.73
N GLN A 159 2.45 23.71 -7.81
CA GLN A 159 3.85 24.12 -7.70
C GLN A 159 4.77 23.56 -8.81
N SER A 160 4.25 22.83 -9.79
CA SER A 160 5.05 22.07 -10.75
C SER A 160 5.89 22.92 -11.71
N ASN A 161 5.45 24.17 -11.93
CA ASN A 161 6.08 25.16 -12.81
C ASN A 161 6.82 26.27 -12.04
N ASP A 162 7.04 26.13 -10.73
CA ASP A 162 7.76 27.15 -9.96
C ASP A 162 9.17 27.37 -10.53
N SER A 163 9.53 28.64 -10.74
CA SER A 163 10.81 29.06 -11.32
C SER A 163 12.06 28.58 -10.56
N ARG A 164 11.91 28.21 -9.28
CA ARG A 164 12.99 27.66 -8.44
C ARG A 164 13.20 26.15 -8.65
N THR A 165 12.21 25.45 -9.20
CA THR A 165 12.35 24.04 -9.55
C THR A 165 13.44 23.90 -10.61
N PRO A 166 14.42 22.99 -10.44
CA PRO A 166 15.41 22.73 -11.49
C PRO A 166 14.73 22.42 -12.82
N ALA A 167 15.25 22.91 -13.95
CA ALA A 167 14.58 22.78 -15.25
C ALA A 167 14.27 21.33 -15.64
N ASN A 168 15.15 20.38 -15.31
CA ASN A 168 14.90 18.94 -15.53
C ASN A 168 13.81 18.35 -14.61
N ARG A 169 13.37 19.12 -13.61
CA ARG A 169 12.31 18.80 -12.67
C ARG A 169 11.06 19.67 -12.82
N GLN A 170 11.06 20.65 -13.74
CA GLN A 170 9.88 21.43 -14.13
C GLN A 170 9.07 20.62 -15.15
N HIS A 171 7.75 20.57 -14.97
CA HIS A 171 6.83 19.75 -15.78
C HIS A 171 5.60 20.56 -16.09
N GLY A 172 4.83 20.17 -17.11
CA GLY A 172 3.72 20.97 -17.64
C GLY A 172 2.64 21.41 -16.63
N GLY A 173 2.55 20.77 -15.46
CA GLY A 173 1.59 21.10 -14.42
C GLY A 173 0.17 20.79 -14.81
N HIS A 174 -0.76 21.48 -14.15
CA HIS A 174 -2.20 21.42 -14.40
C HIS A 174 -2.80 20.01 -14.26
N TYR A 175 -2.19 19.17 -13.42
CA TYR A 175 -2.70 17.82 -13.13
C TYR A 175 -4.09 17.87 -12.50
N TYR A 176 -4.30 18.81 -11.57
CA TYR A 176 -5.60 19.07 -10.95
C TYR A 176 -6.66 19.46 -11.99
N GLN A 177 -6.33 20.44 -12.86
CA GLN A 177 -7.21 20.92 -13.92
C GLN A 177 -7.50 19.82 -14.95
N THR A 178 -6.54 18.95 -15.24
CA THR A 178 -6.73 17.76 -16.09
C THR A 178 -7.74 16.82 -15.47
N SER A 179 -7.64 16.53 -14.16
CA SER A 179 -8.61 15.71 -13.45
C SER A 179 -10.04 16.28 -13.51
N LEU A 180 -10.18 17.61 -13.41
CA LEU A 180 -11.48 18.28 -13.54
C LEU A 180 -12.00 18.25 -14.98
N ASP A 181 -11.14 18.48 -15.98
CA ASP A 181 -11.55 18.39 -17.38
C ASP A 181 -11.97 16.97 -17.75
N ASP A 182 -11.26 15.95 -17.27
CA ASP A 182 -11.66 14.56 -17.43
C ASP A 182 -13.09 14.32 -16.92
N ALA A 183 -13.49 14.95 -15.81
CA ALA A 183 -14.84 14.78 -15.26
C ALA A 183 -15.89 15.44 -16.15
N ARG A 184 -15.57 16.60 -16.75
CA ARG A 184 -16.43 17.25 -17.74
C ARG A 184 -16.59 16.40 -18.99
N ARG A 185 -15.49 15.82 -19.48
CA ARG A 185 -15.45 14.93 -20.66
C ARG A 185 -16.25 13.64 -20.40
N ALA A 186 -16.09 13.04 -19.23
CA ALA A 186 -16.87 11.86 -18.84
C ALA A 186 -18.36 12.14 -18.81
N ARG A 187 -18.79 13.25 -18.20
CA ARG A 187 -20.20 13.66 -18.17
C ARG A 187 -20.74 13.87 -19.58
N ALA A 188 -20.05 14.66 -20.41
CA ALA A 188 -20.46 14.92 -21.79
C ALA A 188 -20.56 13.62 -22.63
N GLN A 189 -19.60 12.70 -22.47
CA GLN A 189 -19.62 11.42 -23.17
C GLN A 189 -20.78 10.54 -22.69
N ALA A 190 -21.04 10.45 -21.38
CA ALA A 190 -22.17 9.71 -20.84
C ALA A 190 -23.51 10.29 -21.32
N ASP A 191 -23.67 11.62 -21.32
CA ASP A 191 -24.85 12.32 -21.84
C ASP A 191 -25.08 12.00 -23.33
N SER A 192 -24.01 11.98 -24.13
CA SER A 192 -24.08 11.62 -25.57
C SER A 192 -24.57 10.18 -25.81
N MET A 193 -24.37 9.30 -24.82
CA MET A 193 -24.83 7.91 -24.83
C MET A 193 -26.22 7.74 -24.20
N GLY A 194 -26.84 8.83 -23.70
CA GLY A 194 -28.09 8.78 -22.94
C GLY A 194 -27.95 8.05 -21.60
N LYS A 195 -26.75 8.09 -20.99
CA LYS A 195 -26.40 7.37 -19.76
C LYS A 195 -26.16 8.35 -18.60
N SER A 196 -26.51 7.92 -17.39
CA SER A 196 -26.20 8.67 -16.17
C SER A 196 -24.73 8.53 -15.75
N PHE A 197 -24.17 9.57 -15.15
CA PHE A 197 -22.78 9.58 -14.66
C PHE A 197 -22.67 10.11 -13.23
N SER A 198 -21.81 9.49 -12.43
CA SER A 198 -21.35 9.96 -11.12
C SER A 198 -19.89 9.58 -10.90
N ILE A 199 -19.23 10.13 -9.88
CA ILE A 199 -17.94 9.68 -9.37
C ILE A 199 -18.16 9.13 -7.97
N ALA A 200 -17.82 7.85 -7.75
CA ALA A 200 -18.05 7.18 -6.47
C ALA A 200 -16.86 7.25 -5.52
N ALA A 201 -15.64 7.22 -6.05
CA ALA A 201 -14.43 7.14 -5.24
C ALA A 201 -13.30 7.98 -5.84
N LEU A 202 -12.61 8.71 -4.97
CA LEU A 202 -11.30 9.28 -5.22
C LEU A 202 -10.23 8.30 -4.73
N VAL A 203 -9.16 8.11 -5.47
CA VAL A 203 -8.02 7.30 -5.04
C VAL A 203 -6.77 8.16 -5.04
N TRP A 204 -6.07 8.16 -3.90
CA TRP A 204 -4.85 8.93 -3.69
C TRP A 204 -3.66 8.02 -3.38
N MET A 205 -2.70 7.99 -4.30
CA MET A 205 -1.46 7.23 -4.14
C MET A 205 -0.25 8.15 -4.33
N GLN A 206 0.02 8.93 -3.27
CA GLN A 206 1.19 9.79 -3.19
C GLN A 206 1.64 10.00 -1.75
N GLY A 207 2.93 10.30 -1.61
CA GLY A 207 3.56 10.73 -0.36
C GLY A 207 5.08 10.57 -0.39
N GLU A 208 5.61 9.72 -1.26
CA GLU A 208 7.03 9.37 -1.35
C GLU A 208 7.87 10.59 -1.72
N ALA A 209 7.43 11.41 -2.68
CA ALA A 209 8.14 12.61 -3.09
C ALA A 209 8.13 13.72 -2.01
N ASN A 210 7.16 13.68 -1.08
CA ASN A 210 7.15 14.53 0.10
C ASN A 210 8.06 13.99 1.22
N GLY A 211 8.56 12.76 1.13
CA GLY A 211 9.47 12.19 2.11
C GLY A 211 10.81 12.94 2.17
N GLY A 212 11.18 13.39 3.36
CA GLY A 212 12.49 14.00 3.61
C GLY A 212 13.57 12.98 3.98
N PRO A 213 14.86 13.31 3.75
CA PRO A 213 15.96 12.39 4.00
C PRO A 213 16.19 12.07 5.49
N THR A 214 15.67 12.90 6.42
CA THR A 214 15.77 12.65 7.86
C THR A 214 14.52 12.00 8.45
N GLY A 215 13.59 11.58 7.58
CA GLY A 215 12.33 10.96 7.96
C GLY A 215 11.20 11.95 8.26
N GLY A 216 11.40 13.24 7.99
CA GLY A 216 10.37 14.29 8.00
C GLY A 216 9.66 14.44 6.66
N ILE A 217 9.01 15.59 6.46
CA ILE A 217 8.25 15.90 5.24
C ILE A 217 8.81 17.17 4.59
N ASN A 218 9.07 17.13 3.30
CA ASN A 218 9.35 18.29 2.46
C ASN A 218 8.03 18.86 1.91
N PRO A 219 7.61 20.07 2.33
CA PRO A 219 6.36 20.67 1.83
C PRO A 219 6.44 21.07 0.35
N SER A 220 7.63 21.44 -0.11
CA SER A 220 7.94 21.86 -1.48
C SER A 220 9.38 21.47 -1.83
N ARG A 221 9.77 21.62 -3.10
CA ARG A 221 11.11 21.22 -3.59
C ARG A 221 12.27 22.07 -3.05
N TRP A 222 11.98 23.28 -2.57
CA TRP A 222 12.94 24.25 -2.04
C TRP A 222 12.70 24.57 -0.57
N GLY A 223 11.61 24.04 0.00
CA GLY A 223 11.29 24.22 1.42
C GLY A 223 12.24 23.45 2.32
N GLN A 224 12.36 23.90 3.56
CA GLN A 224 13.04 23.13 4.59
C GLN A 224 12.20 21.89 4.95
N GLU A 225 12.87 20.76 5.15
CA GLU A 225 12.25 19.56 5.70
C GLU A 225 11.63 19.86 7.08
N LEU A 226 10.34 19.61 7.21
CA LEU A 226 9.63 19.66 8.48
C LEU A 226 9.87 18.36 9.24
N LYS A 227 10.47 18.48 10.42
CA LYS A 227 10.71 17.35 11.32
C LYS A 227 9.39 16.77 11.85
N ARG A 228 9.41 15.51 12.26
CA ARG A 228 8.29 14.89 13.00
C ARG A 228 8.09 15.56 14.37
N PRO A 229 6.84 15.73 14.85
CA PRO A 229 5.58 15.37 14.19
C PRO A 229 5.05 16.45 13.22
N LEU A 230 5.60 17.67 13.25
CA LEU A 230 5.08 18.81 12.48
C LEU A 230 4.94 18.54 10.97
N GLY A 231 5.88 17.80 10.37
CA GLY A 231 5.77 17.39 8.97
C GLY A 231 4.59 16.45 8.71
N GLN A 232 4.31 15.53 9.64
CA GLN A 232 3.17 14.61 9.53
C GLN A 232 1.85 15.35 9.68
N GLU A 233 1.77 16.29 10.63
CA GLU A 233 0.60 17.16 10.81
C GLU A 233 0.36 18.04 9.58
N TRP A 234 1.41 18.62 9.01
CA TRP A 234 1.30 19.40 7.77
C TRP A 234 0.75 18.57 6.61
N TYR A 235 1.30 17.38 6.38
CA TYR A 235 0.84 16.53 5.28
C TYR A 235 -0.59 16.02 5.51
N ARG A 236 -0.95 15.67 6.75
CA ARG A 236 -2.32 15.32 7.15
C ARG A 236 -3.29 16.43 6.76
N ASP A 237 -3.04 17.65 7.23
CA ASP A 237 -3.94 18.79 7.01
C ASP A 237 -4.02 19.13 5.53
N ARG A 238 -2.90 19.00 4.81
CA ARG A 238 -2.86 19.25 3.38
C ARG A 238 -3.65 18.22 2.57
N LEU A 239 -3.56 16.94 2.93
CA LEU A 239 -4.34 15.87 2.29
C LEU A 239 -5.85 16.04 2.54
N ILE A 240 -6.23 16.38 3.78
CA ILE A 240 -7.63 16.68 4.14
C ILE A 240 -8.17 17.85 3.31
N HIS A 241 -7.40 18.93 3.21
CA HIS A 241 -7.78 20.09 2.41
C HIS A 241 -7.91 19.72 0.92
N PHE A 242 -6.92 19.03 0.37
CA PHE A 242 -6.92 18.60 -1.02
C PHE A 242 -8.13 17.72 -1.36
N ARG A 243 -8.47 16.75 -0.49
CA ARG A 243 -9.68 15.92 -0.67
C ARG A 243 -10.95 16.78 -0.73
N LYS A 244 -11.12 17.72 0.22
CA LYS A 244 -12.31 18.58 0.30
C LYS A 244 -12.48 19.39 -0.98
N GLU A 245 -11.42 20.04 -1.42
CA GLU A 245 -11.40 20.87 -2.62
C GLU A 245 -11.69 20.02 -3.87
N TRP A 246 -10.96 18.91 -4.05
CA TRP A 246 -11.13 18.03 -5.21
C TRP A 246 -12.53 17.44 -5.28
N SER A 247 -13.06 16.99 -4.13
CA SER A 247 -14.42 16.48 -4.07
C SER A 247 -15.46 17.56 -4.39
N GLN A 248 -15.30 18.78 -3.87
CA GLN A 248 -16.24 19.88 -4.10
C GLN A 248 -16.26 20.31 -5.56
N ASP A 249 -15.10 20.44 -6.20
CA ASP A 249 -15.02 20.82 -7.61
C ASP A 249 -15.59 19.72 -8.53
N LEU A 250 -15.32 18.46 -8.22
CA LEU A 250 -15.91 17.33 -8.94
C LEU A 250 -17.43 17.27 -8.74
N GLN A 251 -17.95 17.51 -7.53
CA GLN A 251 -19.38 17.61 -7.26
C GLN A 251 -20.03 18.73 -8.09
N ALA A 252 -19.39 19.89 -8.21
CA ALA A 252 -19.88 20.99 -9.04
C ALA A 252 -19.95 20.60 -10.53
N ILE A 253 -19.06 19.72 -10.98
CA ILE A 253 -19.04 19.18 -12.35
C ILE A 253 -20.06 18.04 -12.52
N THR A 254 -20.24 17.15 -11.57
CA THR A 254 -21.14 16.00 -11.74
C THR A 254 -22.58 16.28 -11.31
N GLY A 255 -22.81 17.34 -10.53
CA GLY A 255 -24.09 17.63 -9.89
C GLY A 255 -24.37 16.78 -8.65
N GLN A 256 -23.38 16.03 -8.14
CA GLN A 256 -23.50 15.26 -6.90
C GLN A 256 -23.58 16.20 -5.70
N THR A 257 -24.38 15.83 -4.69
CA THR A 257 -24.61 16.63 -3.48
C THR A 257 -23.88 16.11 -2.24
N GLY A 258 -23.30 14.92 -2.32
CA GLY A 258 -22.54 14.30 -1.23
C GLY A 258 -21.04 14.31 -1.52
N ASP A 259 -20.25 14.47 -0.46
CA ASP A 259 -18.80 14.29 -0.51
C ASP A 259 -18.44 12.94 -1.14
N ILE A 260 -17.48 12.99 -2.05
CA ILE A 260 -16.88 11.83 -2.69
C ILE A 260 -15.75 11.35 -1.77
N PRO A 261 -15.83 10.13 -1.21
CA PRO A 261 -14.80 9.61 -0.32
C PRO A 261 -13.49 9.35 -1.06
N MET A 262 -12.37 9.57 -0.35
CA MET A 262 -11.02 9.29 -0.82
C MET A 262 -10.44 8.06 -0.13
N PHE A 263 -9.84 7.20 -0.93
CA PHE A 263 -9.13 6.01 -0.50
C PHE A 263 -7.64 6.23 -0.72
N THR A 264 -6.87 6.20 0.36
CA THR A 264 -5.41 6.30 0.33
C THR A 264 -4.79 5.03 0.87
N TYR A 265 -3.50 4.91 0.63
CA TYR A 265 -2.64 3.85 1.12
C TYR A 265 -1.66 4.36 2.18
N GLN A 266 -0.97 3.42 2.85
CA GLN A 266 0.20 3.78 3.65
C GLN A 266 1.43 3.77 2.75
N THR A 267 1.93 4.97 2.47
CA THR A 267 3.22 5.15 1.81
C THR A 267 4.33 4.48 2.64
N LEU A 268 5.25 3.75 2.00
CA LEU A 268 6.42 3.15 2.66
C LEU A 268 7.52 4.20 2.90
N GLY A 269 7.15 5.26 3.60
CA GLY A 269 7.98 6.43 3.85
C GLY A 269 7.32 7.40 4.84
N PRO A 270 7.90 8.60 5.04
CA PRO A 270 7.48 9.53 6.08
C PRO A 270 6.00 9.96 6.04
N ALA A 271 5.40 9.98 4.85
CA ALA A 271 4.00 10.36 4.66
C ALA A 271 2.99 9.31 5.13
N GLY A 272 3.40 8.04 5.31
CA GLY A 272 2.51 6.94 5.68
C GLY A 272 1.74 7.19 6.98
N ASP A 273 2.44 7.66 8.02
CA ASP A 273 1.83 8.02 9.30
C ASP A 273 0.82 9.17 9.14
N ALA A 274 1.16 10.18 8.33
CA ALA A 274 0.30 11.34 8.07
C ALA A 274 -0.99 10.97 7.33
N GLN A 275 -0.92 10.01 6.40
CA GLN A 275 -2.10 9.48 5.72
C GLN A 275 -3.02 8.74 6.69
N LEU A 276 -2.46 8.01 7.67
CA LEU A 276 -3.26 7.36 8.71
C LEU A 276 -3.91 8.41 9.63
N MET A 277 -3.16 9.43 10.03
CA MET A 277 -3.70 10.57 10.79
C MET A 277 -4.83 11.29 10.03
N ALA A 278 -4.73 11.39 8.70
CA ALA A 278 -5.77 12.01 7.87
C ALA A 278 -7.05 11.16 7.87
N ALA A 279 -6.93 9.84 7.73
CA ALA A 279 -8.06 8.91 7.84
C ALA A 279 -8.70 8.89 9.23
N ASP A 280 -7.92 9.11 10.29
CA ASP A 280 -8.44 9.24 11.66
C ASP A 280 -9.17 10.57 11.90
N THR A 281 -8.87 11.60 11.12
CA THR A 281 -9.39 12.96 11.31
C THR A 281 -10.58 13.28 10.40
N ASP A 282 -10.54 12.85 9.13
CA ASP A 282 -11.60 13.10 8.15
C ASP A 282 -12.30 11.77 7.80
N PRO A 283 -13.60 11.61 8.11
CA PRO A 283 -14.34 10.36 7.85
C PRO A 283 -14.50 10.04 6.36
N ASN A 284 -14.23 11.00 5.47
CA ASN A 284 -14.21 10.81 4.02
C ASN A 284 -12.82 10.45 3.49
N ILE A 285 -11.82 10.19 4.37
CA ILE A 285 -10.54 9.59 4.01
C ILE A 285 -10.46 8.19 4.63
N THR A 286 -10.28 7.18 3.79
CA THR A 286 -10.06 5.80 4.23
C THR A 286 -8.65 5.35 3.91
N MET A 287 -7.94 4.86 4.93
CA MET A 287 -6.68 4.13 4.76
C MET A 287 -6.98 2.68 4.39
N VAL A 288 -6.69 2.28 3.15
CA VAL A 288 -6.85 0.90 2.67
C VAL A 288 -5.93 -0.05 3.44
N GLY A 289 -4.66 0.34 3.57
CA GLY A 289 -3.61 -0.46 4.22
C GLY A 289 -2.24 -0.17 3.60
N PRO A 290 -1.18 -0.85 4.07
CA PRO A 290 0.14 -0.77 3.46
C PRO A 290 0.20 -1.56 2.16
N HIS A 291 1.24 -1.30 1.37
CA HIS A 291 1.54 -2.03 0.14
C HIS A 291 2.87 -2.80 0.21
N TYR A 292 3.49 -2.95 1.39
CA TYR A 292 4.78 -3.65 1.50
C TYR A 292 4.70 -5.12 1.08
N SER A 293 3.54 -5.75 1.13
CA SER A 293 3.34 -7.15 0.70
C SER A 293 3.23 -7.29 -0.82
N ILE A 294 3.06 -6.18 -1.53
CA ILE A 294 2.83 -6.14 -2.97
C ILE A 294 4.17 -6.31 -3.71
N PRO A 295 4.19 -7.08 -4.82
CA PRO A 295 5.33 -7.23 -5.72
C PRO A 295 5.99 -5.91 -6.08
N SER A 296 7.32 -5.86 -5.92
CA SER A 296 8.12 -4.70 -6.29
C SER A 296 8.60 -4.77 -7.75
N GLY A 297 8.84 -3.59 -8.34
CA GLY A 297 9.40 -3.37 -9.67
C GLY A 297 10.82 -3.93 -9.84
N VAL A 298 11.48 -4.41 -8.79
CA VAL A 298 12.74 -5.17 -8.90
C VAL A 298 12.63 -6.41 -9.79
N ASN A 299 11.42 -6.98 -9.92
CA ASN A 299 11.12 -8.09 -10.83
C ASN A 299 10.74 -7.60 -12.23
N SER A 300 10.34 -6.34 -12.36
CA SER A 300 9.95 -5.77 -13.63
C SER A 300 11.14 -5.53 -14.55
N ARG A 301 10.90 -5.62 -15.86
CA ARG A 301 11.92 -5.45 -16.87
C ARG A 301 11.46 -4.55 -18.01
N TYR A 302 12.27 -3.56 -18.35
CA TYR A 302 12.04 -2.68 -19.51
C TYR A 302 13.35 -2.07 -20.01
N ALA A 303 13.43 -1.79 -21.32
CA ALA A 303 14.60 -1.15 -21.94
C ALA A 303 15.97 -1.75 -21.54
N GLY A 304 16.03 -3.07 -21.36
CA GLY A 304 17.25 -3.77 -20.96
C GLY A 304 17.70 -3.54 -19.52
N ARG A 305 16.86 -2.99 -18.64
CA ARG A 305 17.09 -2.82 -17.20
C ARG A 305 15.93 -3.37 -16.36
N TYR A 306 16.19 -3.53 -15.06
CA TYR A 306 15.18 -3.84 -14.06
C TYR A 306 14.58 -2.55 -13.51
N GLY A 307 13.33 -2.63 -13.02
CA GLY A 307 12.68 -1.54 -12.31
C GLY A 307 13.29 -1.30 -10.94
N ASP A 308 13.06 -0.10 -10.42
CA ASP A 308 13.50 0.31 -9.09
C ASP A 308 12.62 -0.32 -8.01
N PRO A 309 13.20 -0.57 -6.81
CA PRO A 309 12.49 -1.17 -5.71
C PRO A 309 11.30 -0.36 -5.23
N ILE A 310 11.29 0.95 -5.50
CA ILE A 310 10.21 1.86 -5.10
C ILE A 310 8.91 1.64 -5.82
N HIS A 311 8.94 1.06 -7.01
CA HIS A 311 7.74 0.83 -7.80
C HIS A 311 7.16 -0.56 -7.58
N MET A 312 5.94 -0.79 -8.06
CA MET A 312 5.28 -2.09 -8.05
C MET A 312 5.48 -2.79 -9.39
N SER A 313 5.44 -4.11 -9.41
CA SER A 313 5.36 -4.84 -10.68
C SER A 313 3.96 -4.73 -11.28
N ALA A 314 3.77 -5.19 -12.52
CA ALA A 314 2.44 -5.20 -13.15
C ALA A 314 1.40 -6.00 -12.36
N ASP A 315 1.76 -7.21 -11.89
CA ASP A 315 0.90 -7.96 -10.97
C ASP A 315 0.69 -7.24 -9.64
N GLY A 316 1.69 -6.48 -9.17
CA GLY A 316 1.57 -5.66 -7.97
C GLY A 316 0.52 -4.56 -8.10
N GLU A 317 0.51 -3.85 -9.22
CA GLU A 317 -0.51 -2.84 -9.53
C GLU A 317 -1.91 -3.45 -9.55
N ARG A 318 -2.10 -4.56 -10.28
CA ARG A 318 -3.39 -5.23 -10.38
C ARG A 318 -3.86 -5.75 -9.02
N TRP A 319 -2.97 -6.39 -8.25
CA TRP A 319 -3.28 -6.86 -6.91
C TRP A 319 -3.66 -5.70 -5.98
N TYR A 320 -2.89 -4.62 -5.97
CA TYR A 320 -3.21 -3.48 -5.12
C TYR A 320 -4.54 -2.82 -5.53
N GLY A 321 -4.86 -2.78 -6.82
CA GLY A 321 -6.17 -2.39 -7.32
C GLY A 321 -7.32 -3.21 -6.71
N GLU A 322 -7.19 -4.54 -6.67
CA GLU A 322 -8.21 -5.39 -6.02
C GLU A 322 -8.34 -5.12 -4.52
N GLN A 323 -7.21 -4.83 -3.84
CA GLN A 323 -7.22 -4.45 -2.43
C GLN A 323 -7.95 -3.13 -2.19
N VAL A 324 -7.74 -2.13 -3.05
CA VAL A 324 -8.49 -0.87 -3.02
C VAL A 324 -9.98 -1.13 -3.31
N ALA A 325 -10.31 -1.93 -4.33
CA ALA A 325 -11.69 -2.28 -4.68
C ALA A 325 -12.46 -2.92 -3.53
N LYS A 326 -11.83 -3.89 -2.85
CA LYS A 326 -12.38 -4.54 -1.67
C LYS A 326 -12.78 -3.53 -0.60
N VAL A 327 -11.89 -2.59 -0.28
CA VAL A 327 -12.16 -1.57 0.75
C VAL A 327 -13.19 -0.56 0.27
N VAL A 328 -13.14 -0.13 -1.00
CA VAL A 328 -14.15 0.73 -1.64
C VAL A 328 -15.53 0.10 -1.54
N HIS A 329 -15.67 -1.19 -1.88
CA HIS A 329 -16.93 -1.93 -1.77
C HIS A 329 -17.44 -1.93 -0.32
N ARG A 330 -16.59 -2.29 0.65
CA ARG A 330 -16.97 -2.35 2.07
C ARG A 330 -17.41 -1.00 2.62
N VAL A 331 -16.69 0.07 2.30
CA VAL A 331 -17.03 1.41 2.80
C VAL A 331 -18.28 1.96 2.13
N ILE A 332 -18.34 1.92 0.79
CA ILE A 332 -19.40 2.61 0.04
C ILE A 332 -20.66 1.77 -0.05
N GLN A 333 -20.55 0.49 -0.40
CA GLN A 333 -21.69 -0.40 -0.61
C GLN A 333 -22.16 -1.04 0.70
N GLU A 334 -21.25 -1.51 1.56
CA GLU A 334 -21.61 -2.18 2.81
C GLU A 334 -21.75 -1.22 4.01
N GLY A 335 -21.28 0.03 3.87
CA GLY A 335 -21.34 1.05 4.93
C GLY A 335 -20.40 0.76 6.10
N GLU A 336 -19.34 -0.02 5.89
CA GLU A 336 -18.38 -0.38 6.92
C GLU A 336 -17.55 0.83 7.35
N LYS A 337 -17.42 1.03 8.67
CA LYS A 337 -16.47 2.00 9.26
C LYS A 337 -15.07 1.38 9.22
N TRP A 338 -14.50 1.31 8.01
CA TRP A 338 -13.23 0.64 7.78
C TRP A 338 -12.12 1.21 8.63
N GLN A 339 -11.28 0.33 9.15
CA GLN A 339 -10.03 0.64 9.83
C GLN A 339 -9.00 -0.37 9.33
N PRO A 340 -7.79 0.05 8.96
CA PRO A 340 -6.75 -0.90 8.60
C PRO A 340 -6.31 -1.70 9.83
N LEU A 341 -5.69 -2.86 9.63
CA LEU A 341 -5.08 -3.61 10.73
C LEU A 341 -4.00 -2.74 11.41
N ARG A 342 -4.20 -2.41 12.70
CA ARG A 342 -3.33 -1.48 13.43
C ARG A 342 -3.40 -1.69 14.96
N PRO A 343 -2.34 -1.33 15.72
CA PRO A 343 -2.38 -1.43 17.18
C PRO A 343 -3.37 -0.42 17.77
N ARG A 344 -4.10 -0.84 18.81
CA ARG A 344 -4.96 0.02 19.63
C ARG A 344 -4.33 0.32 20.99
N LYS A 345 -3.68 -0.69 21.58
CA LYS A 345 -3.02 -0.59 22.89
C LYS A 345 -1.88 -1.59 22.97
N ALA A 346 -0.80 -1.20 23.65
CA ALA A 346 0.28 -2.08 24.07
C ALA A 346 0.46 -1.90 25.58
N SER A 347 0.57 -2.98 26.35
CA SER A 347 0.75 -2.94 27.80
C SER A 347 1.70 -4.01 28.30
N ILE A 348 2.46 -3.70 29.34
CA ILE A 348 3.35 -4.65 30.01
C ILE A 348 2.49 -5.70 30.75
N ALA A 349 2.80 -6.98 30.58
CA ALA A 349 2.13 -8.05 31.32
C ALA A 349 2.57 -8.04 32.80
N PRO A 350 1.79 -8.61 33.74
CA PRO A 350 2.13 -8.60 35.17
C PRO A 350 3.49 -9.20 35.54
N ASP A 351 3.98 -10.17 34.75
CA ASP A 351 5.31 -10.78 34.91
C ASP A 351 6.46 -9.88 34.42
N ARG A 352 6.13 -8.78 33.75
CA ARG A 352 7.03 -7.84 33.03
C ARG A 352 7.93 -8.51 31.99
N LYS A 353 7.70 -9.78 31.69
CA LYS A 353 8.44 -10.55 30.68
C LYS A 353 7.69 -10.63 29.36
N SER A 354 6.52 -10.03 29.27
CA SER A 354 5.76 -9.91 28.03
C SER A 354 5.18 -8.52 27.84
N VAL A 355 4.96 -8.15 26.58
CA VAL A 355 4.11 -7.03 26.16
C VAL A 355 2.89 -7.60 25.44
N LEU A 356 1.70 -7.20 25.86
CA LEU A 356 0.43 -7.53 25.23
C LEU A 356 0.03 -6.40 24.29
N VAL A 357 -0.23 -6.72 23.02
CA VAL A 357 -0.60 -5.74 22.00
C VAL A 357 -1.96 -6.09 21.43
N ASP A 358 -2.95 -5.26 21.69
CA ASP A 358 -4.30 -5.38 21.16
C ASP A 358 -4.44 -4.57 19.87
N PHE A 359 -5.06 -5.18 18.86
CA PHE A 359 -5.20 -4.63 17.52
C PHE A 359 -6.67 -4.38 17.15
N SER A 360 -6.87 -3.41 16.26
CA SER A 360 -8.05 -3.37 15.40
C SER A 360 -7.79 -4.32 14.25
N VAL A 361 -8.64 -5.34 14.08
CA VAL A 361 -8.45 -6.41 13.09
C VAL A 361 -9.66 -6.42 12.17
N PRO A 362 -9.53 -6.06 10.88
CA PRO A 362 -10.69 -5.93 9.99
C PRO A 362 -11.47 -7.23 9.86
N ARG A 363 -10.76 -8.36 9.71
CA ARG A 363 -11.33 -9.71 9.70
C ARG A 363 -10.52 -10.64 10.62
N PRO A 364 -10.88 -10.73 11.92
CA PRO A 364 -10.17 -11.62 12.86
C PRO A 364 -10.24 -13.10 12.43
N PRO A 365 -9.29 -13.95 12.86
CA PRO A 365 -8.20 -13.67 13.79
C PRO A 365 -6.95 -13.05 13.15
N LEU A 366 -6.05 -12.52 14.00
CA LEU A 366 -4.66 -12.23 13.65
C LEU A 366 -3.92 -13.48 13.17
N VAL A 367 -3.00 -13.31 12.22
CA VAL A 367 -2.05 -14.34 11.81
C VAL A 367 -0.66 -13.74 11.64
N LEU A 368 0.32 -14.43 12.24
CA LEU A 368 1.74 -14.25 11.94
C LEU A 368 2.06 -15.07 10.70
N ASP A 369 2.17 -14.39 9.56
CA ASP A 369 2.36 -15.00 8.26
C ASP A 369 3.84 -15.27 7.96
N GLU A 370 4.19 -16.54 7.76
CA GLU A 370 5.52 -16.95 7.30
C GLU A 370 5.48 -17.64 5.94
N LEU A 371 4.29 -17.79 5.37
CA LEU A 371 4.06 -18.55 4.15
C LEU A 371 4.13 -17.65 2.92
N PHE A 372 3.55 -16.45 3.00
CA PHE A 372 3.55 -15.50 1.91
C PHE A 372 4.64 -14.45 2.07
N LEU A 373 4.90 -13.95 3.27
CA LEU A 373 6.08 -13.12 3.52
C LEU A 373 7.14 -13.91 4.31
N PRO A 374 8.43 -13.72 4.00
CA PRO A 374 9.49 -14.35 4.78
C PRO A 374 9.44 -13.80 6.20
N ARG A 375 9.68 -14.64 7.21
CA ARG A 375 9.67 -14.15 8.60
C ARG A 375 10.72 -13.07 8.79
N GLU A 376 10.31 -11.85 9.15
CA GLU A 376 11.25 -10.81 9.55
C GLU A 376 11.94 -11.25 10.84
N GLN A 377 13.26 -11.39 10.81
CA GLN A 377 14.05 -11.73 11.98
C GLN A 377 15.43 -11.10 11.93
N TYR A 378 15.83 -10.46 13.02
CA TYR A 378 17.18 -9.94 13.20
C TYR A 378 17.73 -10.39 14.56
N PRO A 379 18.68 -11.35 14.60
CA PRO A 379 19.20 -11.91 15.85
C PRO A 379 19.93 -10.89 16.74
N LEU A 380 19.86 -11.09 18.06
CA LEU A 380 20.56 -10.33 19.09
C LEU A 380 20.78 -11.18 20.35
N GLY A 381 22.00 -11.72 20.51
CA GLY A 381 22.32 -12.63 21.61
C GLY A 381 21.41 -13.86 21.60
N ASP A 382 20.76 -14.14 22.73
CA ASP A 382 19.81 -15.26 22.87
C ASP A 382 18.39 -14.93 22.36
N GLY A 383 18.17 -13.72 21.82
CA GLY A 383 16.86 -13.29 21.30
C GLY A 383 16.99 -12.53 19.99
N PHE A 384 16.04 -11.63 19.74
CA PHE A 384 15.93 -10.87 18.51
C PHE A 384 15.88 -9.37 18.76
N HIS A 385 16.62 -8.62 17.95
CA HIS A 385 16.51 -7.17 17.81
C HIS A 385 15.17 -6.77 17.13
N SER A 386 14.63 -7.65 16.29
CA SER A 386 13.29 -7.55 15.70
C SER A 386 12.80 -8.93 15.28
N LEU A 387 11.49 -9.17 15.44
CA LEU A 387 10.85 -10.44 15.07
C LEU A 387 9.44 -10.18 14.53
N TYR A 388 9.08 -10.78 13.39
CA TYR A 388 7.81 -10.60 12.66
C TYR A 388 7.43 -9.16 12.29
N GLY A 389 8.38 -8.23 12.32
CA GLY A 389 8.21 -6.79 12.15
C GLY A 389 8.42 -6.02 13.44
N PHE A 390 8.28 -6.67 14.61
CA PHE A 390 8.16 -6.00 15.90
C PHE A 390 9.50 -5.76 16.58
N GLN A 391 9.66 -4.55 17.09
CA GLN A 391 10.81 -4.13 17.87
C GLN A 391 10.38 -3.31 19.07
N ILE A 392 10.98 -3.59 20.23
CA ILE A 392 10.77 -2.81 21.45
C ILE A 392 12.04 -2.01 21.77
N ARG A 393 11.87 -0.75 22.14
CA ARG A 393 12.95 0.12 22.60
C ARG A 393 12.60 0.79 23.92
N ASP A 394 13.61 1.03 24.75
CA ASP A 394 13.50 1.88 25.94
C ASP A 394 13.57 3.38 25.61
N ALA A 395 13.60 4.22 26.65
CA ALA A 395 13.71 5.67 26.56
C ALA A 395 15.01 6.14 25.88
N ASP A 396 16.10 5.42 26.10
CA ASP A 396 17.43 5.69 25.53
C ASP A 396 17.59 5.12 24.12
N LYS A 397 16.50 4.53 23.58
CA LYS A 397 16.41 3.88 22.28
C LYS A 397 17.23 2.59 22.18
N ALA A 398 17.68 2.03 23.30
CA ALA A 398 18.27 0.70 23.30
C ALA A 398 17.19 -0.33 22.99
N VAL A 399 17.57 -1.39 22.27
CA VAL A 399 16.63 -2.44 21.87
C VAL A 399 16.48 -3.45 22.98
N ILE A 400 15.22 -3.79 23.29
CA ILE A 400 14.88 -4.84 24.23
C ILE A 400 14.78 -6.17 23.45
N PRO A 401 15.60 -7.19 23.77
CA PRO A 401 15.57 -8.45 23.04
C PRO A 401 14.24 -9.21 23.22
N ILE A 402 13.62 -9.55 22.09
CA ILE A 402 12.40 -10.37 22.01
C ILE A 402 12.81 -11.84 21.96
N SER A 403 12.14 -12.71 22.72
CA SER A 403 12.35 -14.16 22.66
C SER A 403 11.39 -14.83 21.67
N SER A 404 10.11 -14.49 21.72
CA SER A 404 9.06 -15.08 20.89
C SER A 404 7.89 -14.12 20.71
N ILE A 405 7.06 -14.36 19.70
CA ILE A 405 5.78 -13.67 19.52
C ILE A 405 4.72 -14.72 19.22
N THR A 406 3.58 -14.63 19.91
CA THR A 406 2.46 -15.55 19.73
C THR A 406 1.14 -14.79 19.60
N VAL A 407 0.20 -15.40 18.87
CA VAL A 407 -1.19 -14.92 18.82
C VAL A 407 -1.91 -15.43 20.06
N GLU A 408 -2.17 -14.54 21.03
CA GLU A 408 -2.82 -14.90 22.30
C GLU A 408 -4.35 -14.97 22.16
N SER A 409 -4.92 -14.15 21.27
CA SER A 409 -6.34 -14.19 20.92
C SER A 409 -6.57 -13.69 19.50
N SER A 410 -7.82 -13.65 19.04
CA SER A 410 -8.16 -13.16 17.70
C SER A 410 -7.72 -11.72 17.42
N THR A 411 -7.44 -10.92 18.47
CA THR A 411 -6.99 -9.51 18.34
C THR A 411 -5.75 -9.15 19.15
N VAL A 412 -5.18 -10.09 19.93
CA VAL A 412 -4.06 -9.81 20.83
C VAL A 412 -2.84 -10.63 20.46
N LEU A 413 -1.70 -9.95 20.32
CA LEU A 413 -0.38 -10.57 20.31
C LEU A 413 0.27 -10.50 21.69
N ARG A 414 1.01 -11.55 22.03
CA ARG A 414 1.96 -11.56 23.14
C ARG A 414 3.36 -11.55 22.59
N ILE A 415 4.14 -10.54 22.96
CA ILE A 415 5.57 -10.43 22.67
C ILE A 415 6.32 -10.80 23.93
N GLU A 416 6.99 -11.94 23.94
CA GLU A 416 7.82 -12.40 25.06
C GLU A 416 9.23 -11.83 24.96
N LEU A 417 9.83 -11.53 26.11
CA LEU A 417 11.13 -10.88 26.23
C LEU A 417 12.13 -11.81 26.91
N ILE A 418 13.42 -11.66 26.56
CA ILE A 418 14.51 -12.41 27.19
C ILE A 418 14.64 -12.07 28.68
N ALA A 419 14.40 -10.81 29.06
CA ALA A 419 14.47 -10.32 30.42
C ALA A 419 13.22 -9.52 30.79
N ALA A 420 12.93 -9.45 32.09
CA ALA A 420 11.84 -8.62 32.59
C ALA A 420 12.16 -7.13 32.38
N LEU A 421 11.16 -6.36 31.97
CA LEU A 421 11.27 -4.91 31.83
C LEU A 421 11.48 -4.24 33.18
N GLU A 422 12.36 -3.24 33.21
CA GLU A 422 12.59 -2.40 34.38
C GLU A 422 11.30 -1.66 34.77
N LYS A 423 11.07 -1.49 36.08
CA LYS A 423 9.93 -0.72 36.60
C LYS A 423 10.14 0.76 36.35
N GLU A 424 9.04 1.48 36.11
CA GLU A 424 9.04 2.95 35.96
C GLU A 424 9.83 3.45 34.72
N ALA A 425 10.32 2.54 33.87
CA ALA A 425 10.93 2.86 32.58
C ALA A 425 9.86 2.96 31.48
N SER A 426 10.08 3.84 30.51
CA SER A 426 9.19 3.97 29.35
C SER A 426 9.68 3.12 28.18
N PHE A 427 8.76 2.41 27.54
CA PHE A 427 9.06 1.58 26.37
C PHE A 427 8.16 1.95 25.20
N THR A 428 8.67 1.71 23.99
CA THR A 428 7.92 1.90 22.76
C THR A 428 8.02 0.69 21.85
N LEU A 429 6.95 0.39 21.16
CA LEU A 429 6.83 -0.65 20.14
C LEU A 429 6.90 -0.03 18.75
N SER A 430 7.67 -0.62 17.86
CA SER A 430 7.66 -0.30 16.44
C SER A 430 7.37 -1.55 15.63
N TYR A 431 6.82 -1.37 14.45
CA TYR A 431 6.50 -2.44 13.52
C TYR A 431 6.93 -2.06 12.11
N GLY A 432 7.75 -2.93 11.53
CA GLY A 432 8.32 -2.79 10.21
C GLY A 432 9.82 -2.61 10.23
N LEU A 433 10.54 -3.55 9.62
CA LEU A 433 11.94 -3.40 9.20
C LEU A 433 12.15 -4.13 7.86
N PRO A 434 13.22 -3.84 7.10
CA PRO A 434 13.45 -4.49 5.81
C PRO A 434 14.14 -5.85 5.93
N TYR A 435 14.52 -6.30 7.13
CA TYR A 435 15.31 -7.52 7.34
C TYR A 435 14.49 -8.78 7.10
N ALA A 436 15.08 -9.80 6.50
CA ALA A 436 14.44 -11.12 6.38
C ALA A 436 15.24 -12.21 7.11
N GLY A 437 16.57 -12.11 7.13
CA GLY A 437 17.39 -13.01 7.93
C GLY A 437 18.87 -12.97 7.55
N GLN A 438 19.71 -13.60 8.36
CA GLN A 438 21.10 -13.85 7.98
C GLN A 438 21.20 -15.21 7.28
N ILE A 439 22.02 -15.30 6.23
CA ILE A 439 22.29 -16.57 5.55
C ILE A 439 23.54 -17.22 6.15
N GLY A 440 24.66 -16.49 6.11
CA GLY A 440 25.96 -17.01 6.51
C GLY A 440 27.11 -16.15 6.00
N ASN A 441 28.33 -16.66 6.12
CA ASN A 441 29.54 -15.96 5.71
C ASN A 441 29.90 -16.25 4.26
N ILE A 442 30.40 -15.25 3.53
CA ILE A 442 30.95 -15.44 2.19
C ILE A 442 32.24 -16.26 2.30
N THR A 443 32.27 -17.44 1.71
CA THR A 443 33.45 -18.32 1.66
C THR A 443 34.28 -18.09 0.41
N SER A 444 33.63 -17.70 -0.69
CA SER A 444 34.29 -17.43 -1.97
C SER A 444 33.47 -16.48 -2.82
N ILE A 445 34.14 -15.77 -3.73
CA ILE A 445 33.53 -14.89 -4.72
C ILE A 445 34.11 -15.27 -6.08
N ARG A 446 33.23 -15.52 -7.06
CA ARG A 446 33.66 -15.87 -8.42
C ARG A 446 32.87 -15.09 -9.47
N LYS A 447 33.45 -14.98 -10.65
CA LYS A 447 32.77 -14.39 -11.81
C LYS A 447 31.64 -15.32 -12.24
N GLY A 448 30.43 -14.78 -12.39
CA GLY A 448 29.28 -15.49 -12.91
C GLY A 448 29.19 -15.43 -14.44
N PRO A 449 28.19 -16.10 -15.04
CA PRO A 449 27.90 -16.00 -16.46
C PRO A 449 27.48 -14.58 -16.86
N ILE A 450 27.73 -14.19 -18.11
CA ILE A 450 27.18 -12.94 -18.66
C ILE A 450 25.69 -13.17 -18.94
N ILE A 451 24.82 -12.30 -18.44
CA ILE A 451 23.38 -12.35 -18.68
C ILE A 451 22.95 -11.06 -19.39
N ALA A 452 22.40 -11.19 -20.60
CA ALA A 452 21.95 -10.07 -21.43
C ALA A 452 23.00 -8.95 -21.53
N ASP A 453 24.24 -9.35 -21.90
CA ASP A 453 25.42 -8.48 -22.02
C ASP A 453 25.86 -7.77 -20.74
N GLN A 454 25.37 -8.20 -19.57
CA GLN A 454 25.78 -7.68 -18.27
C GLN A 454 26.66 -8.71 -17.54
N PRO A 455 27.82 -8.30 -17.00
CA PRO A 455 28.61 -9.16 -16.12
C PRO A 455 27.86 -9.42 -14.81
N THR A 456 28.08 -10.61 -14.26
CA THR A 456 27.51 -11.02 -12.97
C THR A 456 28.59 -11.53 -12.05
N THR A 457 28.30 -11.45 -10.76
CA THR A 457 29.13 -11.98 -9.68
C THR A 457 28.34 -13.03 -8.91
N GLU A 458 29.01 -14.12 -8.54
CA GLU A 458 28.49 -15.17 -7.67
C GLU A 458 29.17 -15.12 -6.31
N LEU A 459 28.37 -15.04 -5.25
CA LEU A 459 28.80 -15.16 -3.86
C LEU A 459 28.49 -16.58 -3.40
N LEU A 460 29.51 -17.29 -2.93
CA LEU A 460 29.37 -18.57 -2.26
C LEU A 460 29.28 -18.29 -0.76
N VAL A 461 28.15 -18.63 -0.17
CA VAL A 461 27.81 -18.36 1.22
C VAL A 461 27.67 -19.69 1.95
N GLU A 462 28.39 -19.82 3.06
CA GLU A 462 28.30 -20.99 3.93
C GLU A 462 26.86 -21.18 4.43
N GLY A 463 26.39 -22.43 4.36
CA GLY A 463 25.06 -22.80 4.81
C GLY A 463 23.99 -22.73 3.72
N LYS A 464 22.76 -23.04 4.13
CA LYS A 464 21.57 -23.07 3.27
C LYS A 464 20.63 -21.94 3.64
N LEU A 465 19.85 -21.47 2.66
CA LEU A 465 18.69 -20.64 2.95
C LEU A 465 17.70 -21.44 3.81
N ASP A 466 17.41 -20.88 4.98
CA ASP A 466 16.41 -21.36 5.92
C ASP A 466 14.99 -21.38 5.29
N GLU A 467 14.13 -22.29 5.76
CA GLU A 467 12.76 -22.44 5.25
C GLU A 467 11.92 -21.15 5.40
N HIS A 468 12.14 -20.37 6.47
CA HIS A 468 11.46 -19.09 6.69
C HIS A 468 11.86 -18.01 5.67
N MET A 469 12.94 -18.22 4.90
CA MET A 469 13.36 -17.35 3.80
C MET A 469 12.88 -17.83 2.43
N LYS A 470 12.25 -19.01 2.32
CA LYS A 470 11.67 -19.52 1.07
C LYS A 470 10.77 -18.49 0.36
N PRO A 471 9.93 -17.70 1.06
CA PRO A 471 9.10 -16.71 0.39
C PRO A 471 9.89 -15.64 -0.39
N LEU A 472 11.15 -15.34 -0.03
CA LEU A 472 12.01 -14.44 -0.83
C LEU A 472 12.30 -15.01 -2.22
N LEU A 473 12.47 -16.33 -2.31
CA LEU A 473 12.68 -17.02 -3.59
C LEU A 473 11.38 -17.05 -4.39
N ASP A 474 10.25 -17.25 -3.70
CA ASP A 474 8.94 -17.25 -4.34
C ASP A 474 8.55 -15.86 -4.88
N GLU A 475 9.09 -14.77 -4.31
CA GLU A 475 8.99 -13.38 -4.82
C GLU A 475 9.89 -13.11 -6.04
N GLY A 476 10.79 -14.01 -6.43
CA GLY A 476 11.66 -13.90 -7.62
C GLY A 476 12.92 -13.06 -7.43
N ALA A 477 12.84 -11.95 -6.69
CA ALA A 477 13.99 -11.09 -6.40
C ALA A 477 13.96 -10.57 -4.96
N PHE A 478 15.13 -10.57 -4.33
CA PHE A 478 15.32 -9.98 -3.01
C PHE A 478 16.68 -9.27 -2.90
N ILE A 479 16.90 -8.54 -1.82
CA ILE A 479 18.13 -7.78 -1.61
C ILE A 479 19.05 -8.56 -0.68
N ILE A 480 20.36 -8.51 -0.94
CA ILE A 480 21.38 -8.88 0.04
C ILE A 480 22.27 -7.70 0.39
N THR A 481 22.79 -7.71 1.62
CA THR A 481 23.69 -6.69 2.15
C THR A 481 24.66 -7.27 3.16
N ASN A 482 25.86 -6.68 3.24
CA ASN A 482 26.86 -7.02 4.26
C ASN A 482 26.77 -6.16 5.54
N MET A 483 25.83 -5.19 5.59
CA MET A 483 25.49 -4.41 6.78
C MET A 483 26.69 -3.79 7.54
N LEU A 484 27.79 -3.46 6.85
CA LEU A 484 29.04 -3.01 7.50
C LEU A 484 28.94 -1.64 8.20
N GLY A 485 27.97 -0.82 7.82
CA GLY A 485 27.74 0.49 8.41
C GLY A 485 26.51 1.18 7.82
N PRO A 486 26.12 2.36 8.34
CA PRO A 486 24.92 3.07 7.90
C PRO A 486 25.04 3.66 6.48
N ASP A 487 26.24 4.11 6.08
CA ASP A 487 26.43 4.86 4.83
C ASP A 487 27.36 4.17 3.82
N SER A 488 28.04 3.09 4.23
CA SER A 488 29.01 2.38 3.40
C SER A 488 28.90 0.88 3.63
N PHE A 489 28.22 0.22 2.70
CA PHE A 489 27.96 -1.23 2.69
C PHE A 489 27.67 -1.68 1.26
N ALA A 490 27.83 -2.96 0.96
CA ALA A 490 27.43 -3.49 -0.34
C ALA A 490 25.94 -3.85 -0.30
N ARG A 491 25.17 -3.45 -1.32
CA ARG A 491 23.75 -3.81 -1.48
C ARG A 491 23.45 -4.16 -2.93
N VAL A 492 22.87 -5.34 -3.18
CA VAL A 492 22.52 -5.81 -4.53
C VAL A 492 21.20 -6.58 -4.52
N PRO A 493 20.39 -6.50 -5.59
CA PRO A 493 19.33 -7.46 -5.84
C PRO A 493 19.91 -8.81 -6.33
N VAL A 494 19.35 -9.89 -5.82
CA VAL A 494 19.64 -11.28 -6.21
C VAL A 494 18.37 -11.86 -6.82
N ARG A 495 18.52 -12.46 -8.00
CA ARG A 495 17.43 -13.13 -8.75
C ARG A 495 17.72 -14.59 -9.07
N HIS A 496 18.90 -15.07 -8.69
CA HIS A 496 19.31 -16.45 -8.91
C HIS A 496 20.02 -16.96 -7.67
N VAL A 497 19.45 -18.02 -7.13
CA VAL A 497 19.94 -18.75 -5.96
C VAL A 497 20.07 -20.21 -6.36
N ASN A 498 21.22 -20.81 -6.08
CA ASN A 498 21.45 -22.23 -6.26
C ASN A 498 22.13 -22.83 -5.02
N GLU A 499 22.12 -24.15 -4.90
CA GLU A 499 22.88 -24.87 -3.87
C GLU A 499 23.96 -25.74 -4.54
N GLU A 500 25.20 -25.61 -4.08
CA GLU A 500 26.35 -26.43 -4.51
C GLU A 500 26.97 -27.07 -3.26
N GLU A 501 26.83 -28.40 -3.09
CA GLU A 501 27.46 -29.15 -2.00
C GLU A 501 27.21 -28.57 -0.58
N GLY A 502 25.99 -28.07 -0.32
CA GLY A 502 25.63 -27.44 0.96
C GLY A 502 26.03 -25.97 1.10
N THR A 503 26.56 -25.35 0.05
CA THR A 503 26.84 -23.92 -0.06
C THR A 503 25.76 -23.22 -0.86
N THR A 504 25.28 -22.08 -0.38
CA THR A 504 24.33 -21.23 -1.12
C THR A 504 25.09 -20.34 -2.10
N VAL A 505 24.72 -20.39 -3.37
CA VAL A 505 25.29 -19.55 -4.44
C VAL A 505 24.29 -18.46 -4.79
N LEU A 506 24.66 -17.21 -4.53
CA LEU A 506 23.85 -16.03 -4.81
C LEU A 506 24.45 -15.28 -6.00
N ARG A 507 23.68 -15.04 -7.06
CA ARG A 507 24.13 -14.31 -8.25
C ARG A 507 23.44 -12.95 -8.38
N TYR A 508 24.22 -11.91 -8.61
CA TYR A 508 23.73 -10.55 -8.88
C TYR A 508 24.40 -9.95 -10.13
N VAL A 509 23.74 -8.97 -10.73
CA VAL A 509 24.28 -8.22 -11.87
C VAL A 509 25.12 -7.05 -11.36
N ASP A 510 26.36 -6.93 -11.81
CA ASP A 510 27.35 -6.02 -11.18
C ASP A 510 26.91 -4.55 -11.20
N ARG A 511 26.23 -4.11 -12.27
CA ARG A 511 25.72 -2.73 -12.40
C ARG A 511 24.60 -2.37 -11.42
N GLU A 512 23.96 -3.36 -10.79
CA GLU A 512 22.89 -3.14 -9.81
C GLU A 512 23.43 -2.96 -8.39
N ARG A 513 24.74 -3.09 -8.19
CA ARG A 513 25.39 -2.80 -6.91
C ARG A 513 25.23 -1.33 -6.54
N ARG A 514 24.97 -1.09 -5.25
CA ARG A 514 24.77 0.22 -4.64
C ARG A 514 25.69 0.41 -3.43
N ASN A 515 25.73 1.64 -2.94
CA ASN A 515 26.38 2.06 -1.68
C ASN A 515 27.92 1.94 -1.65
N ASN A 516 28.55 1.97 -2.83
CA ASN A 516 29.99 2.21 -3.05
C ASN A 516 30.97 1.24 -2.35
N LEU A 517 30.53 0.04 -1.93
CA LEU A 517 31.41 -1.02 -1.42
C LEU A 517 31.16 -2.35 -2.12
N ASP A 518 32.21 -3.19 -2.10
CA ASP A 518 32.20 -4.54 -2.63
C ASP A 518 32.03 -5.55 -1.51
N PHE A 519 31.46 -6.70 -1.86
CA PHE A 519 31.46 -7.86 -0.98
C PHE A 519 32.87 -8.45 -0.86
N ALA A 520 33.21 -8.98 0.31
CA ALA A 520 34.48 -9.65 0.56
C ALA A 520 34.29 -10.95 1.35
N VAL A 521 35.21 -11.90 1.14
CA VAL A 521 35.25 -13.18 1.88
C VAL A 521 35.33 -12.92 3.39
N GLY A 522 34.58 -13.72 4.17
CA GLY A 522 34.46 -13.61 5.61
C GLY A 522 33.34 -12.69 6.10
N GLN A 523 32.68 -11.94 5.21
CA GLN A 523 31.54 -11.09 5.58
C GLN A 523 30.26 -11.92 5.73
N THR A 524 29.48 -11.63 6.76
CA THR A 524 28.12 -12.18 6.91
C THR A 524 27.15 -11.48 5.97
N ILE A 525 26.32 -12.25 5.27
CA ILE A 525 25.27 -11.75 4.39
C ILE A 525 23.92 -11.77 5.11
N THR A 526 23.23 -10.64 5.02
CA THR A 526 21.85 -10.46 5.46
C THR A 526 20.95 -10.26 4.25
N THR A 527 19.83 -10.99 4.22
CA THR A 527 18.75 -10.79 3.25
C THR A 527 17.81 -9.69 3.73
N GLN A 528 17.29 -8.95 2.76
CA GLN A 528 16.32 -7.89 2.97
C GLN A 528 15.26 -7.95 1.87
N ARG A 529 14.04 -7.53 2.22
CA ARG A 529 13.07 -7.12 1.21
C ARG A 529 13.40 -5.71 0.70
N PRO A 530 12.94 -5.32 -0.49
CA PRO A 530 13.18 -3.98 -1.05
C PRO A 530 12.76 -2.84 -0.11
N PHE A 531 11.72 -3.07 0.69
CA PHE A 531 11.17 -2.16 1.68
C PHE A 531 10.95 -2.79 3.04
N THR A 532 10.77 -1.90 4.02
CA THR A 532 10.22 -2.21 5.34
C THR A 532 8.92 -3.00 5.22
N TYR A 533 8.84 -4.10 5.98
CA TYR A 533 7.66 -4.94 6.04
C TYR A 533 7.52 -5.57 7.43
N GLY A 534 6.39 -6.24 7.65
CA GLY A 534 6.24 -7.18 8.76
C GLY A 534 5.26 -8.29 8.38
N ASN A 535 5.08 -9.24 9.28
CA ASN A 535 4.41 -10.50 9.01
C ASN A 535 2.98 -10.58 9.57
N LEU A 536 2.48 -9.53 10.22
CA LEU A 536 1.14 -9.53 10.80
C LEU A 536 0.09 -9.16 9.73
N ARG A 537 -0.89 -10.05 9.58
CA ARG A 537 -2.11 -9.84 8.78
C ARG A 537 -3.35 -10.28 9.57
N ASP A 538 -4.51 -9.99 9.00
CA ASP A 538 -5.79 -10.57 9.41
C ASP A 538 -6.14 -11.83 8.60
N SER A 539 -7.34 -12.40 8.80
CA SER A 539 -7.80 -13.64 8.15
C SER A 539 -8.90 -13.42 7.12
N ASP A 540 -8.85 -12.29 6.40
CA ASP A 540 -9.84 -11.95 5.39
C ASP A 540 -10.00 -13.09 4.34
N PRO A 541 -11.22 -13.67 4.18
CA PRO A 541 -11.44 -14.78 3.26
C PRO A 541 -11.69 -14.35 1.81
N GLU A 542 -11.67 -13.04 1.54
CA GLU A 542 -11.95 -12.51 0.20
C GLU A 542 -10.97 -13.05 -0.83
N LYS A 543 -11.50 -13.42 -2.00
CA LYS A 543 -10.73 -14.05 -3.08
C LYS A 543 -10.50 -13.04 -4.19
N SER A 544 -9.27 -13.00 -4.67
CA SER A 544 -8.93 -12.26 -5.88
C SER A 544 -9.61 -12.86 -7.10
N ILE A 545 -9.93 -12.00 -8.06
CA ILE A 545 -10.44 -12.37 -9.39
C ILE A 545 -9.32 -12.54 -10.42
N TYR A 546 -8.10 -12.14 -10.07
CA TYR A 546 -6.89 -12.32 -10.85
C TYR A 546 -5.92 -13.28 -10.14
N GLN A 547 -4.79 -13.50 -10.79
CA GLN A 547 -3.70 -14.33 -10.35
C GLN A 547 -2.39 -13.71 -10.85
N PHE A 548 -1.25 -14.09 -10.27
CA PHE A 548 0.05 -13.68 -10.80
C PHE A 548 0.19 -14.14 -12.25
N ALA A 549 0.21 -13.20 -13.19
CA ALA A 549 0.20 -13.49 -14.62
C ALA A 549 1.56 -13.30 -15.28
N ASP A 550 2.48 -12.55 -14.65
CA ASP A 550 3.86 -12.49 -15.09
C ASP A 550 4.55 -13.84 -14.80
N PRO A 551 4.95 -14.61 -15.83
CA PRO A 551 5.61 -15.89 -15.64
C PRO A 551 7.02 -15.75 -15.06
N GLU A 552 7.61 -14.55 -15.08
CA GLU A 552 8.91 -14.26 -14.46
C GLU A 552 8.78 -13.91 -12.97
N TYR A 553 7.55 -13.81 -12.43
CA TYR A 553 7.31 -13.52 -11.01
C TYR A 553 7.47 -14.74 -10.11
N GLY A 554 8.69 -15.27 -10.07
CA GLY A 554 9.08 -16.38 -9.19
C GLY A 554 8.18 -17.60 -9.32
N THR A 555 7.91 -18.26 -8.20
CA THR A 555 7.08 -19.49 -8.15
C THR A 555 5.59 -19.20 -7.95
N ARG A 556 5.21 -17.92 -7.83
CA ARG A 556 3.84 -17.48 -7.57
C ARG A 556 2.99 -17.36 -8.83
N ALA A 557 3.61 -17.39 -10.01
CA ALA A 557 2.90 -17.39 -11.28
C ALA A 557 1.74 -18.41 -11.30
N GLY A 558 0.56 -17.95 -11.69
CA GLY A 558 -0.69 -18.73 -11.72
C GLY A 558 -1.43 -18.84 -10.39
N GLN A 559 -0.89 -18.34 -9.27
CA GLN A 559 -1.58 -18.35 -7.98
C GLN A 559 -2.45 -17.10 -7.81
N PRO A 560 -3.63 -17.19 -7.16
CA PRO A 560 -4.47 -16.03 -6.90
C PRO A 560 -3.77 -15.05 -5.95
N TYR A 561 -4.07 -13.75 -6.08
CA TYR A 561 -3.54 -12.79 -5.13
C TYR A 561 -4.18 -12.95 -3.75
N PRO A 562 -3.42 -12.89 -2.64
CA PRO A 562 -4.00 -12.90 -1.32
C PRO A 562 -4.62 -11.53 -0.98
N LEU A 563 -5.90 -11.49 -0.65
CA LEU A 563 -6.57 -10.23 -0.26
C LEU A 563 -6.68 -10.06 1.26
N TRP A 564 -5.63 -10.42 2.00
CA TRP A 564 -5.55 -10.15 3.43
C TRP A 564 -5.27 -8.67 3.72
N ASN A 565 -5.64 -8.21 4.91
CA ASN A 565 -5.30 -6.88 5.38
C ASN A 565 -4.03 -6.97 6.25
N TRP A 566 -2.97 -6.34 5.77
CA TRP A 566 -1.67 -6.32 6.43
C TRP A 566 -1.60 -5.18 7.46
N CYS A 567 -0.89 -5.41 8.56
CA CYS A 567 -0.75 -4.42 9.62
C CYS A 567 -0.01 -3.19 9.11
N VAL A 568 -0.53 -2.00 9.38
CA VAL A 568 0.16 -0.75 9.05
C VAL A 568 1.50 -0.69 9.78
N LEU A 569 2.51 -0.13 9.11
CA LEU A 569 3.77 0.23 9.73
C LEU A 569 3.52 1.30 10.80
N PHE A 570 4.23 1.22 11.91
CA PHE A 570 4.18 2.24 12.95
C PHE A 570 5.50 2.31 13.71
N ASN A 571 5.80 3.48 14.24
CA ASN A 571 7.06 3.73 14.92
C ASN A 571 6.80 4.42 16.26
N ARG A 572 7.45 3.92 17.31
CA ARG A 572 7.35 4.43 18.69
C ARG A 572 5.93 4.46 19.26
N PHE A 573 5.13 3.43 18.99
CA PHE A 573 3.83 3.24 19.65
C PHE A 573 4.05 3.04 21.16
N PRO A 574 3.41 3.83 22.04
CA PRO A 574 3.69 3.79 23.47
C PRO A 574 3.24 2.46 24.09
N ILE A 575 4.06 1.90 24.98
CA ILE A 575 3.71 0.74 25.80
C ILE A 575 3.35 1.27 27.19
N SER A 576 2.13 0.99 27.64
CA SER A 576 1.68 1.35 28.98
C SER A 576 2.16 0.35 30.02
N GLU A 577 2.27 0.81 31.27
CA GLU A 577 2.29 -0.07 32.43
C GLU A 577 1.02 -0.96 32.51
#